data_AF-A0A6B0YQD8-F1
#
_entry.id   AF-A0A6B0YQD8-F1
#
_cell.length_a   1.000
_cell.length_b   1.000
_cell.length_c   1.000
_cell.angle_alpha   90.00
_cell.angle_beta   90.00
_cell.angle_gamma   90.00
#
_symmetry.space_group_name_H-M   'P 1'
#
loop_
_entity.id
_entity.type
_entity.pdbx_description
1 polymer ?
#
loop_
_entity_poly.entity_id
_entity_poly.type
_entity_poly.pdbx_seq_one_letter_code
_entity_poly.pdbx_strand_id
1 'polypeptide(L)'
;MQMIPISRKRFLELLELQIGKKPFSFSCSTDKKVWPTPRHGLTQEEERTYLQGIYSELDQIVDIVAKERDEAGRFYLSVEGVFLSHDDRQIAGFRFVD
;
A
#
# COMPACT_ATOMS: atom_id res chain seq x y z
N MET A 1 -3.43 -15.25 7.76
CA MET A 1 -3.13 -14.30 6.67
C MET A 1 -4.44 -13.77 6.12
N GLN A 2 -4.66 -12.46 6.13
CA GLN A 2 -5.90 -11.84 5.65
C GLN A 2 -5.92 -11.77 4.12
N MET A 3 -7.09 -11.97 3.50
CA MET A 3 -7.26 -11.91 2.05
C MET A 3 -8.09 -10.69 1.66
N ILE A 4 -7.58 -9.88 0.74
CA ILE A 4 -8.27 -8.69 0.23
C ILE A 4 -8.96 -9.05 -1.09
N PRO A 5 -10.30 -8.95 -1.19
CA PRO A 5 -10.99 -9.11 -2.45
C PRO A 5 -10.65 -7.94 -3.38
N ILE A 6 -10.23 -8.23 -4.61
CA ILE A 6 -9.84 -7.21 -5.58
C ILE A 6 -10.07 -7.72 -7.01
N SER A 7 -10.43 -6.85 -7.95
CA SER A 7 -10.47 -7.20 -9.37
C SER A 7 -9.06 -7.16 -9.97
N ARG A 8 -8.77 -7.95 -11.01
CA ARG A 8 -7.45 -7.88 -11.69
C ARG A 8 -7.16 -6.49 -12.23
N LYS A 9 -8.17 -5.84 -12.81
CA LYS A 9 -8.06 -4.47 -13.30
C LYS A 9 -7.63 -3.52 -12.17
N ARG A 10 -8.31 -3.57 -11.02
CA ARG A 10 -8.00 -2.71 -9.89
C ARG A 10 -6.60 -2.98 -9.34
N PHE A 11 -6.21 -4.24 -9.25
CA PHE A 11 -4.88 -4.61 -8.80
C PHE A 11 -3.79 -4.01 -9.69
N LEU A 12 -3.96 -4.07 -11.01
CA LEU A 12 -3.03 -3.45 -11.96
C LEU A 12 -2.99 -1.93 -11.81
N GLU A 13 -4.14 -1.26 -11.68
CA GLU A 13 -4.19 0.19 -11.42
C GLU A 13 -3.40 0.57 -10.15
N LEU A 14 -3.56 -0.18 -9.06
CA LEU A 14 -2.79 0.06 -7.82
C LEU A 14 -1.29 -0.21 -7.98
N LEU A 15 -0.92 -1.23 -8.77
CA LEU A 15 0.49 -1.49 -9.10
C LEU A 15 1.11 -0.35 -9.92
N GLU A 16 0.36 0.27 -10.82
CA GLU A 16 0.83 1.40 -11.65
C GLU A 16 1.09 2.67 -10.84
N LEU A 17 0.33 2.89 -9.75
CA LEU A 17 0.62 3.95 -8.77
C LEU A 17 1.96 3.72 -8.04
N GLN A 18 2.50 2.52 -8.18
CA GLN A 18 3.81 2.01 -7.80
C GLN A 18 5.04 2.77 -8.39
N ILE A 19 5.29 4.07 -8.16
CA ILE A 19 6.35 4.84 -8.89
C ILE A 19 7.76 4.68 -8.26
N GLY A 20 8.88 4.59 -9.04
CA GLY A 20 10.27 4.61 -8.51
C GLY A 20 11.31 3.54 -8.94
N LYS A 21 12.20 3.10 -8.03
CA LYS A 21 13.06 1.90 -8.15
C LYS A 21 12.67 0.94 -7.01
N LYS A 22 12.57 -0.35 -7.32
CA LYS A 22 11.98 -1.40 -6.47
C LYS A 22 12.57 -1.53 -5.04
N PRO A 23 11.78 -2.01 -4.05
CA PRO A 23 10.34 -2.21 -4.13
C PRO A 23 9.62 -0.86 -4.07
N PHE A 24 8.78 -0.62 -5.06
CA PHE A 24 7.97 0.60 -5.15
C PHE A 24 6.95 0.59 -4.03
N SER A 25 6.94 1.60 -3.16
CA SER A 25 6.16 1.55 -1.92
C SER A 25 5.13 2.66 -1.82
N PHE A 26 4.00 2.36 -1.18
CA PHE A 26 3.15 3.35 -0.54
C PHE A 26 3.73 3.71 0.82
N SER A 27 3.53 4.95 1.24
CA SER A 27 3.64 5.34 2.64
C SER A 27 2.24 5.56 3.20
N CYS A 28 2.03 5.16 4.44
CA CYS A 28 0.84 5.50 5.19
C CYS A 28 1.18 6.11 6.56
N SER A 29 0.33 7.01 7.02
CA SER A 29 0.44 7.61 8.35
C SER A 29 -0.51 6.95 9.36
N THR A 30 -0.34 7.28 10.64
CA THR A 30 -1.16 6.74 11.73
C THR A 30 -2.64 7.15 11.65
N ASP A 31 -2.93 8.28 10.99
CA ASP A 31 -4.28 8.74 10.64
C ASP A 31 -4.84 8.09 9.35
N LYS A 32 -4.21 7.02 8.88
CA LYS A 32 -4.63 6.19 7.74
C LYS A 32 -4.67 6.91 6.39
N LYS A 33 -3.95 8.03 6.26
CA LYS A 33 -3.69 8.60 4.93
C LYS A 33 -2.65 7.75 4.22
N VAL A 34 -2.74 7.70 2.90
CA VAL A 34 -1.84 6.90 2.04
C VAL A 34 -1.47 7.67 0.80
N TRP A 35 -0.21 7.58 0.39
CA TRP A 35 0.31 8.21 -0.83
C TRP A 35 1.43 7.37 -1.45
N PRO A 36 1.61 7.41 -2.78
CA PRO A 36 2.76 6.82 -3.45
C PRO A 36 4.07 7.46 -2.98
N THR A 37 5.12 6.65 -2.83
CA THR A 37 6.44 7.15 -2.43
C THR A 37 7.46 6.91 -3.55
N PRO A 38 7.68 7.90 -4.45
CA PRO A 38 8.45 7.70 -5.67
C PRO A 38 9.98 7.58 -5.45
N ARG A 39 10.46 7.89 -4.25
CA ARG A 39 11.88 7.98 -3.92
C ARG A 39 12.16 7.50 -2.49
N HIS A 40 13.39 7.06 -2.23
CA HIS A 40 13.84 6.82 -0.86
C HIS A 40 13.84 8.14 -0.06
N GLY A 41 13.62 8.05 1.25
CA GLY A 41 13.51 9.22 2.13
C GLY A 41 12.09 9.77 2.26
N LEU A 42 11.94 10.83 3.06
CA LEU A 42 10.63 11.42 3.37
C LEU A 42 10.03 12.13 2.14
N THR A 43 8.73 11.91 1.90
CA THR A 43 7.91 12.75 1.00
C THR A 43 7.39 13.92 1.80
N GLN A 44 7.70 15.15 1.37
CA GLN A 44 7.20 16.35 2.03
C GLN A 44 5.68 16.40 1.91
N GLU A 45 5.00 16.99 2.90
CA GLU A 45 3.54 16.96 2.96
C GLU A 45 2.89 17.60 1.71
N GLU A 46 3.43 18.71 1.22
CA GLU A 46 2.99 19.37 -0.01
C GLU A 46 3.15 18.52 -1.30
N GLU A 47 4.01 17.50 -1.28
CA GLU A 47 4.23 16.59 -2.40
C GLU A 47 3.33 15.33 -2.33
N ARG A 48 2.58 15.15 -1.24
CA ARG A 48 1.77 13.93 -1.03
C ARG A 48 0.48 13.99 -1.83
N THR A 49 0.38 13.16 -2.85
CA THR A 49 -0.89 12.85 -3.49
C THR A 49 -1.63 11.81 -2.67
N TYR A 50 -2.56 12.26 -1.83
CA TYR A 50 -3.36 11.37 -0.98
C TYR A 50 -4.35 10.54 -1.81
N LEU A 51 -4.39 9.24 -1.57
CA LEU A 51 -5.27 8.28 -2.25
C LEU A 51 -6.41 7.75 -1.36
N GLN A 52 -6.52 8.26 -0.13
CA GLN A 52 -7.54 7.86 0.83
C GLN A 52 -8.94 8.10 0.24
N GLY A 53 -9.80 7.08 0.31
CA GLY A 53 -11.17 7.15 -0.20
C GLY A 53 -11.31 7.05 -1.72
N ILE A 54 -10.19 7.01 -2.47
CA ILE A 54 -10.21 6.81 -3.94
C ILE A 54 -10.31 5.32 -4.27
N TYR A 55 -9.58 4.49 -3.52
CA TYR A 55 -9.51 3.05 -3.73
C TYR A 55 -9.83 2.32 -2.43
N SER A 56 -11.02 1.72 -2.37
CA SER A 56 -11.50 1.03 -1.16
C SER A 56 -10.58 -0.11 -0.72
N GLU A 57 -9.94 -0.79 -1.67
CA GLU A 57 -9.00 -1.87 -1.43
C GLU A 57 -7.68 -1.35 -0.84
N LEU A 58 -7.24 -0.15 -1.25
CA LEU A 58 -6.07 0.50 -0.68
C LEU A 58 -6.33 0.97 0.76
N ASP A 59 -7.52 1.51 1.04
CA ASP A 59 -7.92 1.88 2.40
C ASP A 59 -7.94 0.64 3.33
N GLN A 60 -8.48 -0.49 2.83
CA GLN A 60 -8.42 -1.76 3.55
C GLN A 60 -6.99 -2.24 3.80
N ILE A 61 -6.08 -2.08 2.83
CA ILE A 61 -4.67 -2.42 2.99
C ILE A 61 -4.04 -1.57 4.11
N VAL A 62 -4.30 -0.27 4.11
CA VAL A 62 -3.79 0.66 5.12
C VAL A 62 -4.31 0.28 6.52
N ASP A 63 -5.57 -0.13 6.62
CA ASP A 63 -6.13 -0.64 7.87
C ASP A 63 -5.42 -1.90 8.40
N ILE A 64 -4.93 -2.76 7.50
CA ILE A 64 -4.15 -3.95 7.88
C ILE A 64 -2.74 -3.53 8.30
N VAL A 65 -2.09 -2.67 7.52
CA VAL A 65 -0.75 -2.15 7.83
C VAL A 65 -0.73 -1.46 9.20
N ALA A 66 -1.75 -0.65 9.50
CA ALA A 66 -1.88 0.05 10.77
C ALA A 66 -2.15 -0.87 11.98
N LYS A 67 -2.60 -2.11 11.77
CA LYS A 67 -2.69 -3.12 12.84
C LYS A 67 -1.37 -3.84 13.07
N GLU A 68 -0.54 -3.92 12.05
CA GLU A 68 0.76 -4.57 12.10
C GLU A 68 1.87 -3.65 12.63
N ARG A 69 1.64 -2.33 12.62
CA ARG A 69 2.57 -1.32 13.11
C ARG A 69 1.82 -0.22 13.85
N ASP A 70 2.26 0.09 15.07
CA ASP A 70 1.74 1.21 15.86
C ASP A 70 2.05 2.59 15.23
N GLU A 71 3.01 2.63 14.30
CA GLU A 71 3.48 3.84 13.64
C GLU A 71 3.21 3.81 12.14
N ALA A 72 3.24 5.00 11.54
CA ALA A 72 3.31 5.21 10.09
C ALA A 72 4.32 4.24 9.44
N GLY A 73 4.00 3.73 8.25
CA GLY A 73 4.73 2.64 7.65
C GLY A 73 4.79 2.72 6.13
N ARG A 74 5.71 1.93 5.57
CA ARG A 74 5.78 1.69 4.12
C ARG A 74 5.40 0.27 3.83
N PHE A 75 4.66 0.10 2.73
CA PHE A 75 4.29 -1.20 2.21
C PHE A 75 4.33 -1.19 0.69
N TYR A 76 4.44 -2.37 0.09
CA TYR A 76 4.32 -2.54 -1.34
C TYR A 76 3.40 -3.70 -1.69
N LEU A 77 2.85 -3.63 -2.89
CA LEU A 77 2.01 -4.67 -3.47
C LEU A 77 2.83 -5.48 -4.47
N SER A 78 2.67 -6.80 -4.40
CA SER A 78 3.17 -7.74 -5.40
C SER A 78 2.06 -8.74 -5.77
N VAL A 79 2.30 -9.57 -6.77
CA VAL A 79 1.35 -10.65 -7.14
C VAL A 79 1.13 -11.65 -6.01
N GLU A 80 2.07 -11.76 -5.07
CA GLU A 80 2.00 -12.67 -3.92
C GLU A 80 1.17 -12.07 -2.78
N GLY A 81 1.10 -10.74 -2.68
CA GLY A 81 0.34 -10.06 -1.63
C GLY A 81 0.83 -8.66 -1.27
N VAL A 82 0.57 -8.29 -0.02
CA VAL A 82 0.97 -7.01 0.59
C VAL A 82 2.12 -7.26 1.55
N PHE A 83 3.17 -6.47 1.42
CA PHE A 83 4.41 -6.63 2.19
C PHE A 83 4.79 -5.33 2.88
N LEU A 84 5.27 -5.42 4.12
CA LEU A 84 5.88 -4.29 4.81
C LEU A 84 7.29 -4.05 4.28
N SER A 85 7.64 -2.81 3.91
CA SER A 85 8.93 -2.51 3.28
C SER A 85 10.14 -2.56 4.21
N HIS A 86 9.96 -2.74 5.53
CA HIS A 86 11.06 -2.73 6.51
C HIS A 86 11.68 -4.12 6.70
N ASP A 87 10.85 -5.15 6.72
CA ASP A 87 11.19 -6.54 7.05
C ASP A 87 10.75 -7.52 5.96
N ASP A 88 10.22 -7.03 4.84
CA ASP A 88 9.63 -7.80 3.73
C ASP A 88 8.62 -8.85 4.21
N ARG A 89 7.94 -8.57 5.33
CA ARG A 89 6.94 -9.47 5.90
C ARG A 89 5.64 -9.33 5.13
N GLN A 90 5.14 -10.45 4.61
CA GLN A 90 3.82 -10.52 4.02
C GLN A 90 2.74 -10.42 5.11
N ILE A 91 1.83 -9.46 4.97
CA ILE A 91 0.76 -9.19 5.95
C ILE A 91 -0.64 -9.53 5.41
N ALA A 92 -0.79 -9.55 4.08
CA ALA A 92 -2.04 -9.93 3.42
C ALA A 92 -1.79 -10.56 2.04
N GLY A 93 -2.79 -11.28 1.54
CA GLY A 93 -2.85 -11.78 0.17
C GLY A 93 -4.04 -11.20 -0.60
N PHE A 94 -4.11 -11.47 -1.90
CA PHE A 94 -5.21 -11.05 -2.76
C PHE A 94 -6.11 -12.22 -3.15
N ARG A 95 -7.42 -11.99 -3.16
CA ARG A 95 -8.41 -12.90 -3.74
C ARG A 95 -9.04 -12.20 -4.94
N PHE A 96 -8.67 -12.62 -6.15
CA PHE A 96 -9.26 -12.09 -7.37
C PHE A 96 -10.73 -12.49 -7.48
N VAL A 97 -11.61 -11.51 -7.69
CA VAL A 97 -13.07 -11.71 -7.71
C VAL A 97 -13.68 -11.66 -9.12
N ASP A 98 -12.84 -11.50 -10.15
CA ASP A 98 -13.20 -11.49 -11.57
C ASP A 98 -12.53 -12.65 -12.33
#